data_AF-A0A0P7VSQ0-F1
#
_entry.id   AF-A0A0P7VSQ0-F1
#
_cell.length_a   1.000
_cell.length_b   1.000
_cell.length_c   1.000
_cell.angle_alpha   90.00
_cell.angle_beta   90.00
_cell.angle_gamma   90.00
#
_symmetry.space_group_name_H-M   'P 1'
#
loop_
_entity.id
_entity.type
_entity.pdbx_description
1 polymer ?
#
loop_
_entity_poly.entity_id
_entity_poly.type
_entity_poly.pdbx_seq_one_letter_code
_entity_poly.pdbx_strand_id
1 'polypeptide(L)'
;MSEMCLPVPPCPRATSHPDLPLQNLKRVAETWMDEFAEFIYQRRPEYRHLSTGDLSAQKALRKRLKCKDFKWYMSTVAWDLPKYYPPVEPPPAAWGEVRCPGWAGGLRPRGSPLAAGGCP
;
A
#
# COMPACT_ATOMS: atom_id res chain seq x y z
N MET A 1 -41.14 29.48 1.89
CA MET A 1 -39.81 29.04 2.35
C MET A 1 -40.02 27.79 3.18
N SER A 2 -39.96 26.63 2.54
CA SER A 2 -40.02 25.32 3.20
C SER A 2 -38.99 24.46 2.52
N GLU A 3 -37.78 24.43 3.06
CA GLU A 3 -36.77 23.46 2.63
C GLU A 3 -37.08 22.13 3.33
N MET A 4 -37.47 21.16 2.52
CA MET A 4 -37.70 19.79 2.89
C MET A 4 -36.32 19.12 3.04
N CYS A 5 -35.75 19.10 4.25
CA CYS A 5 -34.65 18.18 4.55
C CYS A 5 -35.21 16.75 4.51
N LEU A 6 -35.14 16.10 3.34
CA LEU A 6 -35.40 14.68 3.25
C LEU A 6 -34.33 13.94 4.06
N PRO A 7 -34.72 12.97 4.91
CA PRO A 7 -33.77 12.21 5.71
C PRO A 7 -32.88 11.39 4.78
N VAL A 8 -31.57 11.60 4.88
CA VAL A 8 -30.58 10.75 4.20
C VAL A 8 -30.83 9.31 4.67
N PRO A 9 -31.07 8.35 3.77
CA PRO A 9 -31.32 6.97 4.17
C PRO A 9 -30.10 6.45 4.94
N PRO A 10 -30.30 5.67 6.02
CA PRO A 10 -29.19 5.10 6.77
C PRO A 10 -28.34 4.24 5.84
N CYS A 11 -27.03 4.51 5.79
CA CYS A 11 -26.08 3.66 5.08
C CYS A 11 -26.29 2.20 5.52
N PRO A 12 -26.45 1.25 4.58
CA PRO A 12 -26.55 -0.16 4.93
C PRO A 12 -25.35 -0.54 5.80
N ARG A 13 -25.60 -1.20 6.93
CA ARG A 13 -24.57 -1.70 7.84
C ARG A 13 -23.50 -2.44 7.02
N ALA A 14 -22.27 -1.96 7.10
CA ALA A 14 -21.13 -2.58 6.45
C ALA A 14 -21.04 -4.04 6.92
N THR A 15 -21.34 -4.98 6.04
CA THR A 15 -20.79 -6.33 6.17
C THR A 15 -19.28 -6.14 6.02
N SER A 16 -18.54 -6.20 7.12
CA SER A 16 -17.09 -6.11 7.11
C SER A 16 -16.53 -7.38 6.48
N HIS A 17 -16.61 -7.47 5.15
CA HIS A 17 -15.86 -8.48 4.42
C HIS A 17 -14.38 -8.11 4.59
N PRO A 18 -13.58 -8.96 5.27
CA PRO A 18 -12.21 -8.63 5.65
C PRO A 18 -11.32 -8.29 4.44
N ASP A 19 -11.69 -8.75 3.25
CA ASP A 19 -10.89 -8.60 2.03
C ASP A 19 -11.31 -7.42 1.14
N LEU A 20 -12.40 -6.71 1.43
CA LEU A 20 -12.90 -5.62 0.57
C LEU A 20 -11.86 -4.52 0.31
N PRO A 21 -11.12 -4.02 1.32
CA PRO A 21 -10.08 -3.02 1.08
C PRO A 21 -8.96 -3.55 0.16
N LEU A 22 -8.57 -4.81 0.32
CA LEU A 22 -7.52 -5.45 -0.48
C LEU A 22 -7.99 -5.66 -1.92
N GLN A 23 -9.25 -6.05 -2.10
CA GLN A 23 -9.84 -6.30 -3.42
C GLN A 23 -9.91 -5.02 -4.23
N ASN A 24 -10.34 -3.92 -3.61
CA ASN A 24 -10.42 -2.61 -4.26
C ASN A 24 -9.03 -2.13 -4.72
N LEU A 25 -8.00 -2.28 -3.89
CA LEU A 25 -6.64 -1.94 -4.27
C LEU A 25 -6.14 -2.81 -5.43
N LYS A 26 -6.43 -4.12 -5.41
CA LYS A 26 -6.07 -5.01 -6.53
C LYS A 26 -6.75 -4.59 -7.83
N ARG A 27 -8.04 -4.22 -7.80
CA ARG A 27 -8.77 -3.75 -8.99
C ARG A 27 -8.13 -2.50 -9.59
N VAL A 28 -7.66 -1.58 -8.75
CA VAL A 28 -6.95 -0.37 -9.19
C VAL A 28 -5.60 -0.74 -9.81
N ALA A 29 -4.82 -1.59 -9.14
CA ALA A 29 -3.51 -2.04 -9.64
C ALA A 29 -3.62 -2.69 -11.02
N GLU A 30 -4.54 -3.66 -11.17
CA GLU A 30 -4.79 -4.38 -12.43
C GLU A 30 -5.31 -3.51 -13.58
N THR A 31 -5.95 -2.39 -13.27
CA THR A 31 -6.53 -1.50 -14.28
C THR A 31 -5.54 -0.41 -14.71
N TRP A 32 -4.77 0.13 -13.78
CA TRP A 32 -4.03 1.37 -13.95
C TRP A 32 -2.51 1.25 -13.82
N MET A 33 -2.00 0.26 -13.07
CA MET A 33 -0.58 0.22 -12.68
C MET A 33 0.29 -0.64 -13.61
N ASP A 34 -0.29 -1.30 -14.61
CA ASP A 34 0.44 -2.11 -15.61
C ASP A 34 1.47 -3.05 -14.97
N GLU A 35 2.70 -3.10 -15.48
CA GLU A 35 3.81 -3.89 -14.92
C GLU A 35 4.18 -3.52 -13.47
N PHE A 36 3.84 -2.31 -13.00
CA PHE A 36 4.15 -1.88 -11.63
C PHE A 36 3.25 -2.54 -10.57
N ALA A 37 2.15 -3.17 -10.97
CA ALA A 37 1.34 -3.98 -10.08
C ALA A 37 2.14 -5.13 -9.45
N GLU A 38 3.15 -5.66 -10.16
CA GLU A 38 3.99 -6.75 -9.67
C GLU A 38 4.79 -6.36 -8.43
N PHE A 39 5.23 -5.10 -8.31
CA PHE A 39 5.93 -4.62 -7.11
C PHE A 39 5.04 -4.64 -5.86
N ILE A 40 3.72 -4.48 -6.03
CA ILE A 40 2.77 -4.65 -4.93
C ILE A 40 2.69 -6.13 -4.52
N TYR A 41 2.63 -7.03 -5.51
CA TYR A 41 2.50 -8.48 -5.28
C TYR A 41 3.76 -9.10 -4.67
N GLN A 42 4.94 -8.54 -4.94
CA GLN A 42 6.18 -8.95 -4.27
C GLN A 42 6.17 -8.64 -2.77
N ARG A 43 5.58 -7.51 -2.37
CA ARG A 43 5.49 -7.09 -0.96
C ARG A 43 4.36 -7.77 -0.20
N ARG A 44 3.24 -7.99 -0.89
CA ARG A 44 2.05 -8.62 -0.32
C ARG A 44 1.57 -9.75 -1.23
N PRO A 45 2.11 -10.96 -1.05
CA PRO A 45 1.75 -12.11 -1.86
C PRO A 45 0.26 -12.48 -1.80
N GLU A 46 -0.46 -12.10 -0.74
CA GLU A 46 -1.90 -12.35 -0.59
C GLU A 46 -2.74 -11.79 -1.75
N TYR A 47 -2.26 -10.74 -2.42
CA TYR A 47 -2.96 -10.14 -3.55
C TYR A 47 -3.01 -11.06 -4.76
N ARG A 48 -2.07 -12.00 -4.94
CA ARG A 48 -2.07 -12.87 -6.14
C ARG A 48 -3.33 -13.73 -6.22
N HIS A 49 -3.77 -14.28 -5.08
CA HIS A 49 -4.89 -15.21 -5.01
C HIS A 49 -6.26 -14.52 -4.91
N LEU A 50 -6.27 -13.20 -4.69
CA LEU A 50 -7.51 -12.45 -4.50
C LEU A 50 -8.26 -12.27 -5.83
N SER A 51 -9.54 -12.63 -5.87
CA SER A 51 -10.37 -12.40 -7.07
C SER A 51 -10.68 -10.92 -7.22
N THR A 52 -10.46 -10.34 -8.41
CA THR A 52 -10.83 -8.95 -8.72
C THR A 52 -12.22 -8.81 -9.33
N GLY A 53 -12.88 -9.91 -9.70
CA GLY A 53 -14.08 -9.88 -10.54
C GLY A 53 -13.80 -9.36 -11.95
N ASP A 54 -14.84 -8.93 -12.67
CA ASP A 54 -14.66 -8.37 -14.02
C ASP A 54 -14.10 -6.94 -13.99
N LEU A 55 -13.07 -6.72 -14.80
CA LEU A 55 -12.37 -5.44 -15.02
C LEU A 55 -12.43 -4.98 -16.49
N SER A 56 -13.17 -5.70 -17.33
CA SER A 56 -13.22 -5.46 -18.78
C SER A 56 -13.74 -4.06 -19.10
N ALA A 57 -14.78 -3.60 -18.40
CA ALA A 57 -15.34 -2.26 -18.58
C ALA A 57 -14.33 -1.14 -18.24
N GLN A 58 -13.57 -1.30 -17.16
CA GLN A 58 -12.58 -0.33 -16.70
C GLN A 58 -11.36 -0.29 -17.65
N LYS A 59 -10.89 -1.46 -18.10
CA LYS A 59 -9.82 -1.56 -19.10
C LYS A 59 -10.26 -0.99 -20.45
N ALA A 60 -11.51 -1.20 -20.87
CA ALA A 60 -12.08 -0.61 -22.07
C ALA A 60 -12.19 0.92 -21.98
N LEU A 61 -12.58 1.44 -20.81
CA LEU A 61 -12.62 2.88 -20.55
C LEU A 61 -11.24 3.52 -20.72
N ARG A 62 -10.20 2.90 -20.13
CA ARG A 62 -8.81 3.38 -20.26
C ARG A 62 -8.36 3.45 -21.72
N LYS A 63 -8.68 2.41 -22.52
CA LYS A 63 -8.41 2.38 -23.96
C LYS A 63 -9.16 3.48 -24.71
N ARG A 64 -10.44 3.67 -24.41
CA ARG A 64 -11.30 4.70 -25.05
C ARG A 64 -10.77 6.12 -24.80
N LEU A 65 -10.30 6.40 -23.58
CA LEU A 65 -9.76 7.71 -23.20
C LEU A 65 -8.34 7.95 -23.71
N LYS A 66 -7.72 6.96 -24.37
CA LYS A 66 -6.33 7.02 -24.85
C LYS A 66 -5.37 7.46 -23.74
N CYS A 67 -5.59 6.93 -22.53
CA CYS A 67 -4.71 7.20 -21.39
C CYS A 67 -3.29 6.75 -21.68
N LYS A 68 -2.31 7.46 -21.11
CA LYS A 68 -0.90 7.08 -21.18
C LYS A 68 -0.60 5.86 -20.29
N ASP A 69 0.53 5.23 -20.52
CA ASP A 69 1.00 4.09 -19.73
C ASP A 69 1.44 4.53 -18.33
N PHE A 70 1.36 3.62 -17.36
CA PHE A 70 1.72 3.94 -15.97
C PHE A 70 3.21 4.29 -15.82
N LYS A 71 4.07 3.74 -16.66
CA LYS A 71 5.49 4.12 -16.75
C LYS A 71 5.68 5.61 -17.02
N TRP A 72 4.87 6.20 -17.91
CA TRP A 72 4.92 7.64 -18.18
C TRP A 72 4.50 8.46 -16.96
N TYR A 73 3.49 7.98 -16.22
CA TYR A 73 3.05 8.62 -14.99
C TYR A 73 4.17 8.63 -13.93
N MET A 74 4.83 7.49 -13.72
CA MET A 74 5.95 7.36 -12.80
C MET A 74 7.16 8.19 -13.19
N SER A 75 7.43 8.37 -14.49
CA SER A 75 8.59 9.15 -14.95
C SER A 75 8.34 10.66 -15.01
N THR A 76 7.09 11.07 -15.22
CA THR A 76 6.75 12.47 -15.55
C THR A 76 6.01 13.18 -14.43
N VAL A 77 5.07 12.49 -13.78
CA VAL A 77 4.18 13.08 -12.76
C VAL A 77 4.70 12.74 -11.36
N ALA A 78 4.95 11.45 -11.10
CA ALA A 78 5.35 10.93 -9.80
C ALA A 78 6.84 10.52 -9.76
N TRP A 79 7.71 11.37 -10.31
CA TRP A 79 9.15 11.10 -10.45
C TRP A 79 9.91 11.10 -9.13
N ASP A 80 9.39 11.77 -8.10
CA ASP A 80 9.96 11.88 -6.76
C ASP A 80 9.58 10.68 -5.87
N LEU A 81 8.57 9.92 -6.24
CA LEU A 81 8.07 8.79 -5.45
C LEU A 81 9.11 7.68 -5.25
N PRO A 82 9.85 7.21 -6.29
CA PRO A 82 10.88 6.19 -6.13
C PRO A 82 12.06 6.61 -5.24
N LYS A 83 12.23 7.91 -4.98
CA LYS A 83 13.28 8.41 -4.08
C LYS A 83 13.02 8.01 -2.62
N TYR A 84 11.75 8.03 -2.21
CA TYR A 84 11.34 7.71 -0.84
C TYR A 84 10.82 6.28 -0.71
N TYR A 85 10.15 5.80 -1.76
CA TYR A 85 9.56 4.47 -1.82
C TYR A 85 10.08 3.74 -3.07
N PRO A 86 11.36 3.31 -3.06
CA PRO A 86 11.92 2.62 -4.20
C PRO A 86 11.15 1.30 -4.41
N PRO A 87 10.86 0.90 -5.67
CA PRO A 87 10.17 -0.37 -5.96
C PRO A 87 10.88 -1.57 -5.33
N VAL A 88 12.22 -1.55 -5.35
CA VAL A 88 13.10 -2.52 -4.69
C VAL A 88 13.92 -1.78 -3.63
N GLU A 89 13.81 -2.20 -2.38
CA GLU A 89 14.54 -1.59 -1.28
C GLU A 89 16.03 -1.94 -1.35
N PRO A 90 16.94 -0.97 -1.15
CA PRO A 90 18.36 -1.26 -1.09
C PRO A 90 18.68 -2.10 0.16
N PRO A 91 19.75 -2.91 0.12
CA PRO A 91 20.14 -3.71 1.28
C PRO A 91 20.46 -2.79 2.47
N PRO A 92 20.07 -3.20 3.70
CA PRO A 92 20.38 -2.42 4.89
C PRO A 92 21.89 -2.39 5.12
N ALA A 93 22.41 -1.25 5.60
CA ALA A 93 23.82 -1.11 5.93
C ALA A 93 24.23 -2.05 7.09
N ALA A 94 23.32 -2.26 8.04
CA ALA A 94 23.47 -3.21 9.14
C ALA A 94 22.09 -3.69 9.60
N TRP A 95 22.05 -4.89 10.17
CA TRP A 95 20.87 -5.46 10.82
C TRP A 95 21.31 -6.20 12.09
N GLY A 96 20.42 -6.31 13.07
CA GLY A 96 20.68 -7.03 14.32
C GLY A 96 20.64 -6.16 15.57
N GLU A 97 21.29 -6.64 16.64
CA GLU A 97 21.30 -5.96 17.94
C GLU A 97 22.32 -4.81 17.96
N VAL A 98 21.88 -3.66 18.47
CA VAL A 98 22.79 -2.53 18.75
C VAL A 98 23.37 -2.69 20.15
N ARG A 99 24.70 -2.82 20.23
CA ARG A 99 25.46 -2.92 21.49
C ARG A 99 26.35 -1.70 21.68
N CYS A 100 26.32 -1.09 22.87
CA CYS A 100 27.17 0.04 23.22
C CYS A 100 28.44 -0.44 23.96
N PRO A 101 29.65 -0.01 23.56
CA PRO A 101 30.87 -0.31 24.31
C PRO A 101 30.77 0.21 25.75
N GLY A 102 31.01 -0.67 26.74
CA GLY A 102 30.93 -0.33 28.16
C GLY A 102 29.54 -0.50 28.80
N TRP A 103 28.52 -0.89 28.03
CA TRP A 103 27.19 -1.22 28.55
C TRP A 103 26.88 -2.70 28.33
N ALA A 104 26.52 -3.43 29.40
CA ALA A 104 26.35 -4.88 29.39
C ALA A 104 25.05 -5.40 28.71
N GLY A 105 24.27 -4.52 28.09
CA GLY A 105 22.98 -4.85 27.47
C GLY A 105 22.80 -4.38 26.02
N GLY A 106 21.81 -4.92 25.34
CA GLY A 106 21.36 -4.43 24.04
C GLY A 106 20.32 -3.32 24.17
N LEU A 107 20.20 -2.49 23.14
CA LEU A 107 19.04 -1.60 23.02
C LEU A 107 17.80 -2.44 22.67
N ARG A 108 16.78 -2.41 23.54
CA ARG A 108 15.49 -3.08 23.29
C ARG A 108 14.39 -2.06 23.07
N PRO A 109 13.52 -2.25 22.05
CA PRO A 109 12.33 -1.43 21.88
C PRO A 109 11.28 -1.85 22.92
N ARG A 110 11.38 -1.33 24.16
CA ARG A 110 10.33 -1.44 25.19
C ARG A 110 9.89 -0.05 25.60
N GLY A 111 8.90 0.49 24.90
CA GLY A 111 8.37 1.83 25.15
C GLY A 111 9.42 2.93 24.93
N SER A 112 8.98 4.18 24.95
CA SER A 112 9.87 5.34 24.97
C SER A 112 10.22 5.66 26.43
N PRO A 113 11.48 5.96 26.77
CA PRO A 113 12.68 5.94 25.93
C PRO A 113 13.28 4.54 25.74
N LEU A 114 14.13 4.39 24.73
CA LEU A 114 14.93 3.18 24.49
C LEU A 114 15.74 2.83 25.74
N ALA A 115 15.22 1.89 26.53
CA ALA A 115 15.89 1.40 27.71
C ALA A 115 16.95 0.39 27.30
N ALA A 116 18.16 0.61 27.80
CA ALA A 116 19.22 -0.34 27.66
C ALA A 116 18.91 -1.52 28.61
N GLY A 117 18.80 -2.72 28.05
CA GLY A 117 18.35 -3.91 28.78
C GLY A 117 19.33 -5.07 28.57
N GLY A 118 19.49 -5.94 29.57
CA GLY A 118 20.39 -7.09 29.44
C GLY A 118 20.03 -7.98 28.25
N CYS A 119 21.03 -8.43 27.48
CA CYS A 119 20.88 -9.48 26.49
C CYS A 119 20.37 -10.78 27.18
N PRO A 120 19.47 -11.56 26.57
CA PRO A 120 19.20 -12.92 27.04
C PRO A 120 20.44 -13.83 26.88
#